data_AF-K5WP61-F1
#
_entry.id   AF-K5WP61-F1
#
_cell.length_a   1.000
_cell.length_b   1.000
_cell.length_c   1.000
_cell.angle_alpha   90.00
_cell.angle_beta   90.00
_cell.angle_gamma   90.00
#
_symmetry.space_group_name_H-M   'P 1'
#
loop_
_entity.id
_entity.type
_entity.pdbx_description
1 polymer ?
#
loop_
_entity_poly.entity_id
_entity_poly.type
_entity_poly.pdbx_seq_one_letter_code
_entity_poly.pdbx_strand_id
1 'polypeptide(L)'
;MASTLHLSDFVYPQAANLIAFAPLPAIITRTALTGGASFLDTFFLVPGILSQQDAVKVNDGEYPATAAMTSGYVFRVENQATVAFLQRVGKTGHLVDVDVYKTNDLSHIDPIASLSYLAGISSTMVVAVLLVAMKDYAALMFLGTLMAARFLNVVVIKRRATLGWKGVKEPGQMGDLMILASQDRWIRMRGTVDDLKEVTAGSWLQEMQPLDSFLACTASLLMYGSMAFAWKASALGSILTAGLLVLSSALLGICNSTTTKLRMFGCVVGKTGETPYARRRDMADDILKQTQALGYEDNSWAVRLGLVTEIKQDKKDVKSVIL
;
A
#
# COMPACT_ATOMS: atom_id res chain seq x y z
N MET A 1 -21.83 50.05 17.88
CA MET A 1 -20.41 49.67 17.80
C MET A 1 -20.28 48.58 16.75
N ALA A 2 -19.86 48.94 15.54
CA ALA A 2 -19.57 47.97 14.50
C ALA A 2 -18.16 47.42 14.76
N SER A 3 -18.08 46.19 15.26
CA SER A 3 -16.83 45.44 15.38
C SER A 3 -16.28 45.20 13.98
N THR A 4 -15.15 45.83 13.66
CA THR A 4 -14.35 45.56 12.48
C THR A 4 -13.84 44.12 12.54
N LEU A 5 -14.55 43.20 11.88
CA LEU A 5 -14.09 41.84 11.64
C LEU A 5 -12.82 41.92 10.78
N HIS A 6 -11.66 41.68 11.39
CA HIS A 6 -10.43 41.57 10.63
C HIS A 6 -10.44 40.25 9.84
N LEU A 7 -10.00 40.28 8.58
CA LEU A 7 -9.89 39.10 7.72
C LEU A 7 -9.11 37.94 8.39
N SER A 8 -8.18 38.27 9.29
CA SER A 8 -7.47 37.33 10.17
C SER A 8 -8.41 36.45 10.99
N ASP A 9 -9.48 37.01 11.54
CA ASP A 9 -10.39 36.32 12.46
C ASP A 9 -11.24 35.28 11.74
N PHE A 10 -11.39 35.41 10.42
CA PHE A 10 -12.07 34.45 9.56
C PHE A 10 -11.11 33.38 9.03
N VAL A 11 -9.90 33.78 8.59
CA VAL A 11 -8.95 32.88 7.90
C VAL A 11 -8.31 31.86 8.84
N TYR A 12 -7.95 32.24 10.07
CA TYR A 12 -7.23 31.33 10.98
C TYR A 12 -8.04 30.11 11.46
N PRO A 13 -9.29 30.23 11.96
CA PRO A 13 -10.07 29.06 12.38
C PRO A 13 -10.47 28.13 11.22
N GLN A 14 -10.39 28.60 9.97
CA GLN A 14 -10.76 27.83 8.79
C GLN A 14 -9.60 27.02 8.20
N ALA A 15 -8.36 27.44 8.42
CA ALA A 15 -7.18 26.79 7.86
C ALA A 15 -7.04 25.33 8.32
N ALA A 16 -7.23 25.05 9.62
CA ALA A 16 -7.13 23.69 10.16
C ALA A 16 -8.17 22.74 9.55
N ASN A 17 -9.42 23.20 9.40
CA ASN A 17 -10.46 22.44 8.73
C ASN A 17 -10.11 22.17 7.26
N LEU A 18 -9.75 23.22 6.51
CA LEU A 18 -9.44 23.10 5.09
C LEU A 18 -8.31 22.09 4.84
N ILE A 19 -7.27 22.16 5.67
CA ILE A 19 -6.16 21.20 5.62
C ILE A 19 -6.66 19.80 5.98
N ALA A 20 -7.45 19.64 7.05
CA ALA A 20 -7.96 18.34 7.47
C ALA A 20 -8.79 17.61 6.38
N PHE A 21 -9.57 18.36 5.59
CA PHE A 21 -10.35 17.84 4.47
C PHE A 21 -9.55 17.61 3.18
N ALA A 22 -8.27 18.00 3.11
CA ALA A 22 -7.49 17.82 1.91
C ALA A 22 -7.38 16.31 1.56
N PRO A 23 -7.74 15.90 0.33
CA PRO A 23 -7.72 14.49 -0.08
C PRO A 23 -6.29 14.06 -0.39
N LEU A 24 -5.50 13.75 0.63
CA LEU A 24 -4.13 13.27 0.48
C LEU A 24 -4.08 11.73 0.41
N PRO A 25 -3.40 11.14 -0.59
CA PRO A 25 -3.34 9.68 -0.76
C PRO A 25 -2.38 9.00 0.23
N ALA A 26 -1.61 9.77 1.01
CA ALA A 26 -0.56 9.24 1.88
C ALA A 26 -1.07 8.16 2.86
N ILE A 27 -2.28 8.31 3.40
CA ILE A 27 -2.91 7.31 4.27
C ILE A 27 -3.21 6.02 3.50
N ILE A 28 -3.71 6.11 2.28
CA ILE A 28 -4.04 4.96 1.43
C ILE A 28 -2.75 4.18 1.14
N THR A 29 -1.71 4.87 0.68
CA THR A 29 -0.40 4.26 0.40
C THR A 29 0.17 3.58 1.64
N ARG A 30 0.09 4.23 2.81
CA ARG A 30 0.57 3.62 4.06
C ARG A 30 -0.19 2.34 4.38
N THR A 31 -1.51 2.40 4.34
CA THR A 31 -2.40 1.27 4.65
C THR A 31 -2.15 0.09 3.72
N ALA A 32 -1.92 0.36 2.43
CA ALA A 32 -1.57 -0.65 1.44
C ALA A 32 -0.21 -1.29 1.72
N LEU A 33 0.83 -0.49 2.00
CA LEU A 33 2.18 -0.98 2.29
C LEU A 33 2.25 -1.82 3.58
N THR A 34 1.41 -1.52 4.57
CA THR A 34 1.32 -2.30 5.81
C THR A 34 0.29 -3.44 5.76
N GLY A 35 -0.47 -3.55 4.67
CA GLY A 35 -1.51 -4.56 4.50
C GLY A 35 -2.65 -4.45 5.52
N GLY A 36 -2.90 -3.25 6.06
CA GLY A 36 -3.88 -3.03 7.14
C GLY A 36 -3.58 -1.77 7.97
N ALA A 37 -4.16 -1.72 9.17
CA ALA A 37 -4.03 -0.59 10.09
C ALA A 37 -3.60 -1.01 11.51
N SER A 38 -2.88 -0.12 12.19
CA SER A 38 -2.51 -0.21 13.59
C SER A 38 -3.44 0.67 14.44
N PHE A 39 -3.74 0.27 15.68
CA PHE A 39 -4.48 1.14 16.60
C PHE A 39 -3.75 2.44 16.92
N LEU A 40 -2.41 2.43 16.83
CA LEU A 40 -1.58 3.64 16.96
C LEU A 40 -1.85 4.67 15.85
N ASP A 41 -2.39 4.25 14.70
CA ASP A 41 -2.75 5.17 13.61
C ASP A 41 -3.85 6.16 14.03
N THR A 42 -4.57 5.87 15.12
CA THR A 42 -5.53 6.80 15.77
C THR A 42 -4.86 8.12 16.17
N PHE A 43 -3.59 8.04 16.58
CA PHE A 43 -2.81 9.19 17.06
C PHE A 43 -1.95 9.83 15.96
N PHE A 44 -1.88 9.22 14.77
CA PHE A 44 -1.19 9.79 13.62
C PHE A 44 -2.23 10.48 12.73
N LEU A 45 -2.43 11.79 12.95
CA LEU A 45 -3.43 12.58 12.23
C LEU A 45 -2.84 13.21 10.98
N VAL A 46 -3.40 12.85 9.82
CA VAL A 46 -3.04 13.40 8.50
C VAL A 46 -4.32 13.75 7.76
N PRO A 47 -4.34 14.79 6.90
CA PRO A 47 -5.39 14.99 5.93
C PRO A 47 -5.68 13.74 5.09
N GLY A 48 -6.92 13.62 4.60
CA GLY A 48 -7.34 12.47 3.81
C GLY A 48 -7.85 11.30 4.65
N ILE A 49 -8.24 11.55 5.92
CA ILE A 49 -8.88 10.55 6.80
C ILE A 49 -10.07 9.88 6.10
N LEU A 50 -10.87 10.66 5.36
CA LEU A 50 -12.03 10.19 4.61
C LEU A 50 -11.64 9.23 3.47
N SER A 51 -10.50 9.45 2.84
CA SER A 51 -10.04 8.68 1.68
C SER A 51 -9.50 7.30 2.06
N GLN A 52 -9.25 7.00 3.34
CA GLN A 52 -8.69 5.71 3.76
C GLN A 52 -9.57 4.52 3.36
N GLN A 53 -10.89 4.71 3.31
CA GLN A 53 -11.85 3.66 2.98
C GLN A 53 -11.72 3.18 1.53
N ASP A 54 -11.23 4.05 0.64
CA ASP A 54 -10.97 3.82 -0.77
C ASP A 54 -9.63 3.12 -1.04
N ALA A 55 -8.95 2.60 0.00
CA ALA A 55 -7.62 1.99 -0.17
C ALA A 55 -7.59 0.79 -1.14
N VAL A 56 -8.73 0.19 -1.47
CA VAL A 56 -8.84 -0.84 -2.53
C VAL A 56 -8.45 -0.28 -3.91
N LYS A 57 -8.67 1.01 -4.16
CA LYS A 57 -8.40 1.66 -5.45
C LYS A 57 -6.93 2.05 -5.67
N VAL A 58 -6.04 1.63 -4.77
CA VAL A 58 -4.61 2.01 -4.77
C VAL A 58 -3.84 1.52 -6.01
N ASN A 59 -4.38 0.55 -6.75
CA ASN A 59 -3.78 -0.01 -7.97
C ASN A 59 -4.15 0.75 -9.26
N ASP A 60 -4.88 1.86 -9.18
CA ASP A 60 -5.37 2.63 -10.33
C ASP A 60 -6.14 1.77 -11.36
N GLY A 61 -6.78 0.68 -10.90
CA GLY A 61 -7.54 -0.25 -11.74
C GLY A 61 -6.71 -1.28 -12.52
N GLU A 62 -5.39 -1.34 -12.31
CA GLU A 62 -4.52 -2.30 -12.98
C GLU A 62 -4.59 -3.71 -12.36
N TYR A 63 -4.61 -4.75 -13.21
CA TYR A 63 -4.53 -6.16 -12.82
C TYR A 63 -3.51 -6.90 -13.74
N PRO A 64 -2.21 -6.87 -13.39
CA PRO A 64 -1.13 -7.36 -14.24
C PRO A 64 -1.27 -8.83 -14.63
N ALA A 65 -1.00 -9.14 -15.91
CA ALA A 65 -0.94 -10.51 -16.39
C ALA A 65 0.27 -11.21 -15.79
N THR A 66 0.06 -12.40 -15.25
CA THR A 66 1.06 -13.16 -14.50
C THR A 66 1.08 -14.59 -14.98
N ALA A 67 2.27 -15.17 -15.13
CA ALA A 67 2.41 -16.59 -15.37
C ALA A 67 3.29 -17.25 -14.31
N ALA A 68 2.85 -18.42 -13.84
CA ALA A 68 3.70 -19.30 -13.06
C ALA A 68 4.66 -20.02 -14.01
N MET A 69 5.95 -19.71 -13.91
CA MET A 69 6.98 -20.30 -14.78
C MET A 69 7.26 -21.78 -14.47
N THR A 70 6.82 -22.25 -13.31
CA THR A 70 6.93 -23.67 -12.92
C THR A 70 5.82 -24.55 -13.51
N SER A 71 4.64 -23.99 -13.79
CA SER A 71 3.46 -24.77 -14.23
C SER A 71 2.86 -24.32 -15.56
N GLY A 72 3.33 -23.21 -16.14
CA GLY A 72 2.77 -22.64 -17.37
C GLY A 72 1.45 -21.90 -17.19
N TYR A 73 0.85 -21.92 -15.99
CA TYR A 73 -0.48 -21.34 -15.76
C TYR A 73 -0.44 -19.81 -15.76
N VAL A 74 -1.44 -19.19 -16.42
CA VAL A 74 -1.56 -17.73 -16.53
C VAL A 74 -2.78 -17.24 -15.77
N PHE A 75 -2.61 -16.19 -14.97
CA PHE A 75 -3.62 -15.57 -14.14
C PHE A 75 -3.31 -14.07 -13.98
N ARG A 76 -4.06 -13.37 -13.12
CA ARG A 76 -3.82 -11.97 -12.79
C ARG A 76 -3.47 -11.79 -11.32
N VAL A 77 -2.64 -10.81 -11.01
CA VAL A 77 -2.48 -10.36 -9.62
C VAL A 77 -3.74 -9.59 -9.23
N GLU A 78 -4.59 -10.22 -8.42
CA GLU A 78 -5.87 -9.65 -7.97
C GLU A 78 -5.71 -8.73 -6.75
N ASN A 79 -4.61 -8.87 -6.03
CA ASN A 79 -4.35 -8.11 -4.83
C ASN A 79 -3.89 -6.68 -5.14
N GLN A 80 -4.77 -5.71 -4.92
CA GLN A 80 -4.58 -4.31 -5.32
C GLN A 80 -3.38 -3.64 -4.62
N ALA A 81 -3.14 -3.95 -3.34
CA ALA A 81 -1.99 -3.39 -2.61
C ALA A 81 -0.67 -3.99 -3.12
N THR A 82 -0.65 -5.26 -3.52
CA THR A 82 0.49 -5.87 -4.20
C THR A 82 0.73 -5.25 -5.56
N VAL A 83 -0.32 -5.02 -6.36
CA VAL A 83 -0.18 -4.33 -7.65
C VAL A 83 0.40 -2.92 -7.47
N ALA A 84 -0.11 -2.15 -6.50
CA ALA A 84 0.43 -0.81 -6.21
C ALA A 84 1.91 -0.84 -5.78
N PHE A 85 2.31 -1.86 -5.01
CA PHE A 85 3.72 -2.07 -4.68
C PHE A 85 4.56 -2.39 -5.93
N LEU A 86 4.07 -3.27 -6.80
CA LEU A 86 4.75 -3.62 -8.06
C LEU A 86 4.86 -2.45 -9.03
N GLN A 87 3.83 -1.62 -9.13
CA GLN A 87 3.88 -0.35 -9.87
C GLN A 87 4.98 0.55 -9.30
N ARG A 88 5.11 0.63 -7.97
CA ARG A 88 6.12 1.46 -7.32
C ARG A 88 7.55 0.96 -7.53
N VAL A 89 7.82 -0.35 -7.41
CA VAL A 89 9.18 -0.90 -7.54
C VAL A 89 9.59 -1.21 -8.98
N GLY A 90 8.60 -1.40 -9.85
CA GLY A 90 8.79 -1.68 -11.27
C GLY A 90 9.39 -0.49 -12.01
N LYS A 91 10.26 -0.78 -12.98
CA LYS A 91 10.92 0.23 -13.81
C LYS A 91 10.83 -0.19 -15.28
N THR A 92 10.50 0.76 -16.14
CA THR A 92 10.31 0.51 -17.57
C THR A 92 11.57 -0.06 -18.21
N GLY A 93 11.43 -1.15 -18.97
CA GLY A 93 12.54 -1.82 -19.64
C GLY A 93 13.51 -2.57 -18.72
N HIS A 94 13.15 -2.76 -17.45
CA HIS A 94 13.94 -3.52 -16.50
C HIS A 94 13.14 -4.73 -16.00
N LEU A 95 13.84 -5.84 -15.78
CA LEU A 95 13.35 -6.96 -14.99
C LEU A 95 13.68 -6.67 -13.52
N VAL A 96 12.64 -6.52 -12.70
CA VAL A 96 12.77 -6.32 -11.26
C VAL A 96 12.53 -7.64 -10.54
N ASP A 97 13.52 -8.10 -9.78
CA ASP A 97 13.38 -9.29 -8.95
C ASP A 97 12.78 -8.91 -7.59
N VAL A 98 11.76 -9.65 -7.19
CA VAL A 98 11.02 -9.48 -5.94
C VAL A 98 10.91 -10.82 -5.25
N ASP A 99 11.26 -10.87 -3.96
CA ASP A 99 11.14 -12.10 -3.18
C ASP A 99 10.05 -11.93 -2.11
N VAL A 100 9.31 -13.01 -1.89
CA VAL A 100 8.22 -13.14 -0.93
C VAL A 100 8.61 -14.19 0.10
N TYR A 101 8.57 -13.81 1.37
CA TYR A 101 8.86 -14.70 2.48
C TYR A 101 8.02 -14.34 3.70
N LYS A 102 7.69 -15.33 4.51
CA LYS A 102 7.17 -15.10 5.86
C LYS A 102 8.31 -14.74 6.81
N THR A 103 8.10 -13.73 7.62
CA THR A 103 9.01 -13.43 8.74
C THR A 103 8.20 -13.00 9.95
N ASN A 104 8.54 -13.58 11.10
CA ASN A 104 8.08 -13.11 12.39
C ASN A 104 9.01 -12.03 12.97
N ASP A 105 10.12 -11.73 12.29
CA ASP A 105 11.16 -10.88 12.85
C ASP A 105 10.86 -9.39 12.69
N LEU A 106 10.94 -8.71 13.82
CA LEU A 106 10.97 -7.26 13.96
C LEU A 106 12.25 -6.63 13.38
N SER A 107 13.22 -7.42 12.92
CA SER A 107 14.53 -6.94 12.43
C SER A 107 14.46 -6.26 11.05
N HIS A 108 13.39 -6.45 10.28
CA HIS A 108 13.18 -5.82 8.98
C HIS A 108 12.31 -4.56 9.04
N ILE A 109 12.44 -3.80 10.12
CA ILE A 109 11.78 -2.52 10.28
C ILE A 109 12.64 -1.45 9.60
N ASP A 110 12.07 -0.72 8.62
CA ASP A 110 12.73 0.45 8.04
C ASP A 110 12.87 1.52 9.14
N PRO A 111 14.11 1.85 9.60
CA PRO A 111 14.30 2.63 10.82
C PRO A 111 13.84 4.07 10.64
N ILE A 112 14.09 4.65 9.46
CA ILE A 112 13.64 6.01 9.12
C ILE A 112 12.11 6.06 9.06
N ALA A 113 11.48 5.08 8.41
CA ALA A 113 10.02 5.01 8.34
C ALA A 113 9.38 4.93 9.73
N SER A 114 10.01 4.17 10.64
CA SER A 114 9.55 4.00 12.01
C SER A 114 9.78 5.23 12.88
N LEU A 115 10.92 5.89 12.72
CA LEU A 115 11.20 7.14 13.41
C LEU A 115 10.23 8.24 12.96
N SER A 116 10.00 8.39 11.65
CA SER A 116 8.99 9.32 11.13
C SER A 116 7.58 8.97 11.60
N TYR A 117 7.26 7.67 11.69
CA TYR A 117 5.98 7.21 12.23
C TYR A 117 5.78 7.61 13.70
N LEU A 118 6.77 7.32 14.55
CA LEU A 118 6.73 7.67 15.97
C LEU A 118 6.76 9.18 16.20
N ALA A 119 7.50 9.93 15.37
CA ALA A 119 7.54 11.39 15.41
C ALA A 119 6.16 12.02 15.11
N GLY A 120 5.37 11.44 14.20
CA GLY A 120 4.02 11.93 13.94
C GLY A 120 3.07 11.67 15.12
N ILE A 121 3.14 10.47 15.72
CA ILE A 121 2.37 10.14 16.94
C ILE A 121 2.75 11.09 18.09
N SER A 122 4.05 11.30 18.32
CA SER A 122 4.52 12.17 19.39
C SER A 122 4.11 13.63 19.16
N SER A 123 4.15 14.10 17.91
CA SER A 123 3.69 15.45 17.54
C SER A 123 2.23 15.68 17.93
N THR A 124 1.34 14.69 17.70
CA THR A 124 -0.07 14.79 18.12
C THR A 124 -0.19 14.90 19.64
N MET A 125 0.57 14.10 20.39
CA MET A 125 0.57 14.15 21.86
C MET A 125 1.06 15.50 22.38
N VAL A 126 2.14 16.04 21.80
CA VAL A 126 2.67 17.36 22.15
C VAL A 126 1.63 18.44 21.91
N VAL A 127 0.98 18.44 20.74
CA VAL A 127 -0.06 19.44 20.42
C VAL A 127 -1.26 19.31 21.37
N ALA A 128 -1.71 18.09 21.70
CA ALA A 128 -2.78 17.89 22.67
C ALA A 128 -2.45 18.49 24.04
N VAL A 129 -1.21 18.27 24.55
CA VAL A 129 -0.74 18.84 25.82
C VAL A 129 -0.71 20.37 25.76
N LEU A 130 -0.21 20.96 24.67
CA LEU A 130 -0.19 22.41 24.48
C LEU A 130 -1.60 23.02 24.49
N LEU A 131 -2.57 22.38 23.82
CA LEU A 131 -3.96 22.84 23.80
C LEU A 131 -4.60 22.80 25.20
N VAL A 132 -4.32 21.76 25.98
CA VAL A 132 -4.77 21.66 27.39
C VAL A 132 -4.15 22.76 28.23
N ALA A 133 -2.84 23.01 28.09
CA ALA A 133 -2.14 24.06 28.83
C ALA A 133 -2.69 25.47 28.50
N MET A 134 -3.07 25.69 27.24
CA MET A 134 -3.72 26.92 26.78
C MET A 134 -5.20 27.02 27.17
N LYS A 135 -5.80 25.96 27.74
CA LYS A 135 -7.25 25.84 28.01
C LYS A 135 -8.11 26.05 26.76
N ASP A 136 -7.57 25.72 25.58
CA ASP A 136 -8.32 25.77 24.31
C ASP A 136 -9.08 24.46 24.11
N TYR A 137 -10.18 24.31 24.85
CA TYR A 137 -11.01 23.11 24.79
C TYR A 137 -11.69 22.94 23.43
N ALA A 138 -11.91 24.02 22.68
CA ALA A 138 -12.52 23.94 21.35
C ALA A 138 -11.55 23.30 20.33
N ALA A 139 -10.29 23.75 20.29
CA ALA A 139 -9.25 23.11 19.49
C ALA A 139 -8.98 21.67 19.94
N LEU A 140 -9.04 21.40 21.25
CA LEU A 140 -8.88 20.04 21.78
C LEU A 140 -10.03 19.12 21.34
N MET A 141 -11.28 19.61 21.35
CA MET A 141 -12.44 18.87 20.84
C MET A 141 -12.36 18.65 19.33
N PHE A 142 -11.86 19.62 18.57
CA PHE A 142 -11.56 19.44 17.15
C PHE A 142 -10.56 18.29 16.95
N LEU A 143 -9.41 18.33 17.64
CA LEU A 143 -8.40 17.28 17.58
C LEU A 143 -8.96 15.91 18.00
N GLY A 144 -9.71 15.85 19.09
CA GLY A 144 -10.35 14.62 19.59
C GLY A 144 -11.36 14.04 18.60
N THR A 145 -12.09 14.90 17.89
CA THR A 145 -13.02 14.46 16.84
C THR A 145 -12.28 13.84 15.65
N LEU A 146 -11.15 14.43 15.23
CA LEU A 146 -10.29 13.83 14.21
C LEU A 146 -9.74 12.47 14.65
N MET A 147 -9.31 12.34 15.90
CA MET A 147 -8.85 11.09 16.48
C MET A 147 -9.96 10.03 16.54
N ALA A 148 -11.19 10.41 16.92
CA ALA A 148 -12.34 9.51 16.92
C ALA A 148 -12.70 9.03 15.51
N ALA A 149 -12.73 9.95 14.52
CA ALA A 149 -12.95 9.58 13.11
C ALA A 149 -11.84 8.64 12.60
N ARG A 150 -10.58 8.93 12.96
CA ARG A 150 -9.42 8.09 12.63
C ARG A 150 -9.53 6.70 13.25
N PHE A 151 -9.91 6.61 14.52
CA PHE A 151 -10.10 5.35 15.23
C PHE A 151 -11.16 4.47 14.55
N LEU A 152 -12.32 5.04 14.20
CA LEU A 152 -13.38 4.31 13.50
C LEU A 152 -12.90 3.77 12.15
N ASN A 153 -12.17 4.57 11.37
CA ASN A 153 -11.57 4.12 10.12
C ASN A 153 -10.54 3.00 10.33
N VAL A 154 -9.72 3.08 11.39
CA VAL A 154 -8.80 1.98 11.76
C VAL A 154 -9.57 0.71 12.08
N VAL A 155 -10.66 0.80 12.85
CA VAL A 155 -11.51 -0.36 13.17
C VAL A 155 -12.09 -0.98 11.89
N VAL A 156 -12.61 -0.17 10.97
CA VAL A 156 -13.14 -0.62 9.68
C VAL A 156 -12.05 -1.32 8.86
N ILE A 157 -10.86 -0.72 8.73
CA ILE A 157 -9.76 -1.33 7.98
C ILE A 157 -9.31 -2.65 8.62
N LYS A 158 -9.19 -2.72 9.95
CA LYS A 158 -8.80 -3.97 10.62
C LYS A 158 -9.83 -5.09 10.43
N ARG A 159 -11.12 -4.77 10.42
CA ARG A 159 -12.20 -5.73 10.15
C ARG A 159 -12.16 -6.25 8.70
N ARG A 160 -11.82 -5.38 7.76
CA ARG A 160 -11.72 -5.70 6.32
C ARG A 160 -10.41 -6.38 5.92
N ALA A 161 -9.30 -6.09 6.60
CA ALA A 161 -7.96 -6.63 6.33
C ALA A 161 -7.78 -8.02 6.97
N THR A 162 -8.72 -8.92 6.71
CA THR A 162 -8.69 -10.31 7.17
C THR A 162 -8.32 -11.23 6.02
N LEU A 163 -7.54 -12.28 6.32
CA LEU A 163 -7.14 -13.27 5.34
C LEU A 163 -8.39 -14.04 4.89
N GLY A 164 -8.78 -13.82 3.63
CA GLY A 164 -9.87 -14.56 2.97
C GLY A 164 -9.37 -15.86 2.32
N TRP A 165 -10.18 -16.40 1.41
CA TRP A 165 -9.80 -17.55 0.59
C TRP A 165 -8.64 -17.22 -0.36
N LYS A 166 -7.62 -18.08 -0.43
CA LYS A 166 -6.42 -17.94 -1.28
C LYS A 166 -6.10 -19.19 -2.11
N GLY A 167 -7.07 -20.08 -2.29
CA GLY A 167 -6.90 -21.35 -3.00
C GLY A 167 -6.43 -22.50 -2.11
N VAL A 168 -6.08 -23.62 -2.75
CA VAL A 168 -5.59 -24.83 -2.07
C VAL A 168 -4.16 -24.63 -1.60
N LYS A 169 -3.87 -25.10 -0.38
CA LYS A 169 -2.52 -25.07 0.20
C LYS A 169 -1.61 -26.06 -0.50
N GLU A 170 -0.42 -25.61 -0.87
CA GLU A 170 0.63 -26.38 -1.55
C GLU A 170 1.95 -26.22 -0.78
N PRO A 171 2.07 -26.87 0.39
CA PRO A 171 3.17 -26.62 1.32
C PRO A 171 4.51 -27.08 0.74
N GLY A 172 5.53 -26.24 0.90
CA GLY A 172 6.92 -26.56 0.53
C GLY A 172 7.24 -26.45 -0.96
N GLN A 173 6.27 -26.11 -1.81
CA GLN A 173 6.52 -25.88 -3.22
C GLN A 173 7.05 -24.46 -3.45
N MET A 174 8.15 -24.34 -4.21
CA MET A 174 8.67 -23.04 -4.65
C MET A 174 7.92 -22.58 -5.90
N GLY A 175 7.53 -21.32 -5.92
CA GLY A 175 6.91 -20.66 -7.05
C GLY A 175 7.82 -19.58 -7.62
N ASP A 176 7.71 -19.39 -8.93
CA ASP A 176 8.40 -18.35 -9.68
C ASP A 176 7.41 -17.75 -10.67
N LEU A 177 7.05 -16.48 -10.46
CA LEU A 177 6.03 -15.78 -11.21
C LEU A 177 6.66 -14.74 -12.11
N MET A 178 6.30 -14.75 -13.38
CA MET A 178 6.58 -13.66 -14.30
C MET A 178 5.36 -12.76 -14.41
N ILE A 179 5.50 -11.49 -14.02
CA ILE A 179 4.43 -10.50 -13.97
C ILE A 179 4.72 -9.37 -14.97
N LEU A 180 3.76 -9.10 -15.85
CA LEU A 180 3.81 -8.01 -16.80
C LEU A 180 2.89 -6.88 -16.35
N ALA A 181 3.48 -5.83 -15.81
CA ALA A 181 2.79 -4.60 -15.45
C ALA A 181 2.86 -3.58 -16.60
N SER A 182 1.98 -2.60 -16.53
CA SER A 182 1.83 -1.50 -17.48
C SER A 182 3.11 -0.70 -17.57
N GLN A 183 3.28 0.02 -18.69
CA GLN A 183 4.47 0.82 -18.99
C GLN A 183 5.76 -0.02 -19.11
N ASP A 184 5.65 -1.24 -19.63
CA ASP A 184 6.78 -2.14 -19.87
C ASP A 184 7.63 -2.42 -18.62
N ARG A 185 6.94 -2.59 -17.48
CA ARG A 185 7.56 -2.98 -16.21
C ARG A 185 7.43 -4.49 -16.06
N TRP A 186 8.56 -5.17 -15.97
CA TRP A 186 8.59 -6.63 -15.86
C TRP A 186 9.08 -7.01 -14.48
N ILE A 187 8.37 -7.91 -13.82
CA ILE A 187 8.67 -8.32 -12.45
C ILE A 187 8.76 -9.84 -12.41
N ARG A 188 9.84 -10.35 -11.82
CA ARG A 188 9.97 -11.75 -11.44
C ARG A 188 9.76 -11.85 -9.92
N MET A 189 8.70 -12.54 -9.51
CA MET A 189 8.35 -12.69 -8.10
C MET A 189 8.55 -14.15 -7.66
N ARG A 190 9.41 -14.37 -6.65
CA ARG A 190 9.74 -15.72 -6.14
C ARG A 190 9.35 -15.88 -4.68
N GLY A 191 9.07 -17.11 -4.28
CA GLY A 191 8.72 -17.44 -2.90
C GLY A 191 8.11 -18.83 -2.83
N THR A 192 7.57 -19.21 -1.67
CA THR A 192 6.75 -20.42 -1.60
C THR A 192 5.41 -20.16 -2.33
N VAL A 193 4.82 -21.19 -2.93
CA VAL A 193 3.55 -21.03 -3.66
C VAL A 193 2.44 -20.51 -2.74
N ASP A 194 2.40 -20.95 -1.48
CA ASP A 194 1.45 -20.46 -0.48
C ASP A 194 1.65 -18.97 -0.15
N ASP A 195 2.89 -18.53 0.05
CA ASP A 195 3.17 -17.11 0.34
C ASP A 195 2.87 -16.22 -0.87
N LEU A 196 3.17 -16.71 -2.09
CA LEU A 196 2.81 -16.04 -3.33
C LEU A 196 1.30 -15.91 -3.48
N LYS A 197 0.53 -16.97 -3.19
CA LYS A 197 -0.94 -16.94 -3.21
C LYS A 197 -1.49 -15.95 -2.18
N GLU A 198 -0.94 -15.89 -0.98
CA GLU A 198 -1.38 -14.96 0.06
C GLU A 198 -1.26 -13.49 -0.37
N VAL A 199 -0.17 -13.13 -1.05
CA VAL A 199 0.08 -11.75 -1.49
C VAL A 199 -0.48 -11.43 -2.88
N THR A 200 -0.72 -12.40 -3.76
CA THR A 200 -1.19 -12.13 -5.14
C THR A 200 -2.66 -12.43 -5.39
N ALA A 201 -3.23 -13.43 -4.71
CA ALA A 201 -4.57 -13.93 -4.99
C ALA A 201 -5.62 -13.17 -4.18
N GLY A 202 -6.77 -12.89 -4.80
CA GLY A 202 -7.92 -12.22 -4.18
C GLY A 202 -7.66 -10.80 -3.67
N SER A 203 -8.73 -10.15 -3.22
CA SER A 203 -8.65 -8.83 -2.59
C SER A 203 -7.88 -8.87 -1.26
N TRP A 204 -7.15 -7.79 -0.95
CA TRP A 204 -6.51 -7.60 0.36
C TRP A 204 -7.44 -6.97 1.41
N LEU A 205 -8.45 -6.21 0.98
CA LEU A 205 -9.53 -5.72 1.84
C LEU A 205 -10.85 -6.33 1.39
N GLN A 206 -11.52 -7.02 2.30
CA GLN A 206 -12.86 -7.53 2.04
C GLN A 206 -13.84 -6.40 1.72
N GLU A 207 -14.92 -6.74 1.02
CA GLU A 207 -16.04 -5.83 0.79
C GLU A 207 -16.65 -5.38 2.12
N MET A 208 -17.11 -4.12 2.17
CA MET A 208 -17.68 -3.57 3.39
C MET A 208 -18.97 -4.29 3.76
N GLN A 209 -19.03 -4.81 4.98
CA GLN A 209 -20.28 -5.29 5.57
C GLN A 209 -21.12 -4.08 6.06
N PRO A 210 -22.42 -4.24 6.31
CA PRO A 210 -23.28 -3.12 6.73
C PRO A 210 -22.77 -2.34 7.95
N LEU A 211 -22.20 -3.05 8.93
CA LEU A 211 -21.60 -2.43 10.11
C LEU A 211 -20.33 -1.63 9.76
N ASP A 212 -19.52 -2.12 8.83
CA ASP A 212 -18.32 -1.41 8.39
C ASP A 212 -18.70 -0.11 7.68
N SER A 213 -19.70 -0.16 6.81
CA SER A 213 -20.28 1.01 6.13
C SER A 213 -20.86 2.01 7.13
N PHE A 214 -21.58 1.55 8.16
CA PHE A 214 -22.11 2.42 9.20
C PHE A 214 -21.02 3.15 9.99
N LEU A 215 -19.97 2.43 10.42
CA LEU A 215 -18.82 3.03 11.11
C LEU A 215 -18.07 4.00 10.22
N ALA A 216 -17.91 3.66 8.94
CA ALA A 216 -17.32 4.51 7.91
C ALA A 216 -18.11 5.82 7.72
N CYS A 217 -19.44 5.75 7.59
CA CYS A 217 -20.29 6.94 7.51
C CYS A 217 -20.22 7.77 8.79
N THR A 218 -20.19 7.13 9.96
CA THR A 218 -20.06 7.81 11.25
C THR A 218 -18.74 8.57 11.36
N ALA A 219 -17.63 7.97 10.93
CA ALA A 219 -16.33 8.63 10.87
C ALA A 219 -16.38 9.88 9.96
N SER A 220 -17.04 9.78 8.82
CA SER A 220 -17.24 10.92 7.91
C SER A 220 -18.08 12.03 8.53
N LEU A 221 -19.17 11.69 9.21
CA LEU A 221 -20.02 12.66 9.91
C LEU A 221 -19.26 13.36 11.05
N LEU A 222 -18.44 12.64 11.81
CA LEU A 222 -17.58 13.24 12.84
C LEU A 222 -16.60 14.23 12.21
N MET A 223 -15.98 13.86 11.10
CA MET A 223 -15.07 14.76 10.36
C MET A 223 -15.80 16.04 9.92
N TYR A 224 -16.99 15.94 9.32
CA TYR A 224 -17.76 17.14 8.94
C TYR A 224 -18.20 17.96 10.16
N GLY A 225 -18.62 17.28 11.23
CA GLY A 225 -19.02 17.91 12.48
C GLY A 225 -17.89 18.64 13.19
N SER A 226 -16.62 18.25 12.97
CA SER A 226 -15.47 18.89 13.61
C SER A 226 -15.35 20.37 13.26
N MET A 227 -15.91 20.79 12.13
CA MET A 227 -15.94 22.19 11.69
C MET A 227 -16.52 23.14 12.75
N ALA A 228 -17.53 22.67 13.50
CA ALA A 228 -18.16 23.47 14.56
C ALA A 228 -17.20 23.78 15.71
N PHE A 229 -16.29 22.86 16.04
CA PHE A 229 -15.30 23.06 17.09
C PHE A 229 -14.16 23.98 16.63
N ALA A 230 -13.70 23.82 15.39
CA ALA A 230 -12.67 24.68 14.82
C ALA A 230 -13.12 26.14 14.69
N TRP A 231 -14.41 26.42 14.42
CA TRP A 231 -14.93 27.79 14.43
C TRP A 231 -14.80 28.49 15.81
N LYS A 232 -14.87 27.72 16.90
CA LYS A 232 -14.73 28.22 18.28
C LYS A 232 -13.29 28.18 18.80
N ALA A 233 -12.35 27.59 18.06
CA ALA A 233 -10.96 27.46 18.47
C ALA A 233 -10.25 28.81 18.45
N SER A 234 -9.26 28.98 19.34
CA SER A 234 -8.40 30.16 19.29
C SER A 234 -7.54 30.16 18.02
N ALA A 235 -7.07 31.34 17.60
CA ALA A 235 -6.18 31.45 16.44
C ALA A 235 -4.90 30.61 16.62
N LEU A 236 -4.29 30.64 17.81
CA LEU A 236 -3.12 29.84 18.13
C LEU A 236 -3.43 28.33 18.12
N GLY A 237 -4.55 27.90 18.70
CA GLY A 237 -4.97 26.49 18.67
C GLY A 237 -5.24 25.98 17.26
N SER A 238 -5.84 26.80 16.41
CA SER A 238 -6.03 26.49 14.98
C SER A 238 -4.70 26.39 14.24
N ILE A 239 -3.76 27.31 14.47
CA ILE A 239 -2.41 27.25 13.86
C ILE A 239 -1.65 26.01 14.30
N LEU A 240 -1.70 25.65 15.59
CA LEU A 240 -1.06 24.45 16.12
C LEU A 240 -1.62 23.17 15.48
N THR A 241 -2.95 23.07 15.36
CA THR A 241 -3.61 21.91 14.74
C THR A 241 -3.39 21.84 13.23
N ALA A 242 -3.46 22.97 12.52
CA ALA A 242 -3.09 23.07 11.11
C ALA A 242 -1.63 22.65 10.87
N GLY A 243 -0.71 23.19 11.67
CA GLY A 243 0.72 22.87 11.63
C GLY A 243 0.99 21.40 11.89
N LEU A 244 0.28 20.79 12.86
CA LEU A 244 0.32 19.35 13.11
C LEU A 244 -0.06 18.55 11.86
N LEU A 245 -1.17 18.89 11.21
CA LEU A 245 -1.65 18.15 10.04
C LEU A 245 -0.67 18.24 8.85
N VAL A 246 -0.08 19.42 8.62
CA VAL A 246 0.94 19.61 7.57
C VAL A 246 2.21 18.83 7.91
N LEU A 247 2.71 18.94 9.13
CA LEU A 247 3.90 18.22 9.59
C LEU A 247 3.70 16.70 9.50
N SER A 248 2.56 16.21 10.00
CA SER A 248 2.21 14.79 9.93
C SER A 248 2.07 14.30 8.49
N SER A 249 1.56 15.12 7.57
CA SER A 249 1.54 14.79 6.13
C SER A 249 2.94 14.59 5.58
N ALA A 250 3.87 15.49 5.90
CA ALA A 250 5.27 15.38 5.47
C ALA A 250 5.94 14.14 6.09
N LEU A 251 5.75 13.90 7.39
CA LEU A 251 6.28 12.72 8.08
C LEU A 251 5.72 11.40 7.51
N LEU A 252 4.42 11.36 7.18
CA LEU A 252 3.82 10.18 6.55
C LEU A 252 4.32 9.99 5.11
N GLY A 253 4.54 11.08 4.37
CA GLY A 253 5.18 11.04 3.06
C GLY A 253 6.59 10.43 3.12
N ILE A 254 7.41 10.87 4.08
CA ILE A 254 8.75 10.30 4.35
C ILE A 254 8.63 8.83 4.77
N CYS A 255 7.71 8.50 5.67
CA CYS A 255 7.45 7.13 6.09
C CYS A 255 7.12 6.23 4.90
N ASN A 256 6.23 6.69 4.00
CA ASN A 256 5.85 5.94 2.81
C ASN A 256 7.01 5.79 1.82
N SER A 257 7.73 6.88 1.52
CA SER A 257 8.83 6.85 0.54
C SER A 257 10.03 6.02 0.99
N THR A 258 10.28 5.96 2.30
CA THR A 258 11.35 5.15 2.90
C THR A 258 10.93 3.72 3.21
N THR A 259 9.64 3.41 3.23
CA THR A 259 9.15 2.02 3.34
C THR A 259 9.51 1.27 2.06
N THR A 260 10.41 0.29 2.17
CA THR A 260 10.95 -0.44 1.00
C THR A 260 10.22 -1.75 0.71
N LYS A 261 9.52 -2.28 1.71
CA LYS A 261 8.87 -3.59 1.65
C LYS A 261 7.37 -3.45 1.85
N LEU A 262 6.59 -4.26 1.13
CA LEU A 262 5.18 -4.47 1.39
C LEU A 262 5.03 -5.57 2.43
N ARG A 263 4.17 -5.36 3.43
CA ARG A 263 3.80 -6.36 4.43
C ARG A 263 2.34 -6.71 4.24
N MET A 264 2.03 -8.00 4.18
CA MET A 264 0.68 -8.46 3.90
C MET A 264 0.44 -9.86 4.42
N PHE A 265 -0.60 -10.03 5.25
CA PHE A 265 -1.00 -11.33 5.81
C PHE A 265 0.14 -12.15 6.47
N GLY A 266 1.18 -11.48 6.99
CA GLY A 266 2.35 -12.14 7.58
C GLY A 266 3.51 -12.39 6.60
N CYS A 267 3.28 -12.21 5.30
CA CYS A 267 4.30 -12.18 4.26
C CYS A 267 4.93 -10.80 4.13
N VAL A 268 6.19 -10.80 3.69
CA VAL A 268 6.94 -9.61 3.31
C VAL A 268 7.36 -9.75 1.86
N VAL A 269 7.09 -8.71 1.07
CA VAL A 269 7.43 -8.62 -0.34
C VAL A 269 8.47 -7.50 -0.49
N GLY A 270 9.65 -7.83 -1.00
CA GLY A 270 10.75 -6.88 -1.14
C GLY A 270 11.51 -7.04 -2.44
N LYS A 271 11.92 -5.92 -3.03
CA LYS A 271 12.80 -5.90 -4.21
C LYS A 271 14.20 -6.40 -3.82
N THR A 272 14.75 -7.31 -4.61
CA THR A 272 16.08 -7.90 -4.40
C THR A 272 17.05 -7.64 -5.54
N GLY A 273 16.55 -7.39 -6.76
CA GLY A 273 17.39 -7.14 -7.93
C GLY A 273 16.73 -6.27 -8.99
N GLU A 274 17.54 -5.79 -9.94
CA GLU A 274 17.09 -5.08 -11.12
C GLU A 274 18.09 -5.30 -12.26
N THR A 275 17.59 -5.75 -13.42
CA THR A 275 18.40 -5.97 -14.62
C THR A 275 17.78 -5.23 -15.82
N PRO A 276 18.54 -4.34 -16.51
CA PRO A 276 18.04 -3.64 -17.69
C PRO A 276 18.07 -4.54 -18.93
N TYR A 277 17.08 -4.38 -19.82
CA TYR A 277 17.13 -5.00 -21.16
C TYR A 277 16.75 -3.99 -22.24
N ALA A 278 17.36 -4.14 -23.42
CA ALA A 278 17.07 -3.30 -24.58
C ALA A 278 15.69 -3.60 -25.19
N ARG A 279 15.27 -4.88 -25.17
CA ARG A 279 13.98 -5.32 -25.71
C ARG A 279 13.33 -6.33 -24.78
N ARG A 280 11.99 -6.33 -24.77
CA ARG A 280 11.16 -7.31 -24.05
C ARG A 280 11.51 -8.76 -24.44
N ARG A 281 11.85 -8.98 -25.71
CA ARG A 281 12.25 -10.29 -26.23
C ARG A 281 13.60 -10.76 -25.67
N ASP A 282 14.57 -9.86 -25.53
CA ASP A 282 15.89 -10.21 -24.98
C ASP A 282 15.76 -10.66 -23.52
N MET A 283 14.88 -10.01 -22.75
CA MET A 283 14.50 -10.43 -21.40
C MET A 283 13.84 -11.82 -21.40
N ALA A 284 12.88 -12.06 -22.28
CA ALA A 284 12.19 -13.34 -22.34
C ALA A 284 13.14 -14.49 -22.71
N ASP A 285 14.03 -14.28 -23.68
CA ASP A 285 15.04 -15.26 -24.11
C ASP A 285 16.05 -15.57 -22.99
N ASP A 286 16.43 -14.58 -22.18
CA ASP A 286 17.31 -14.76 -21.03
C ASP A 286 16.63 -15.55 -19.90
N ILE A 287 15.39 -15.21 -19.55
CA ILE A 287 14.62 -15.97 -18.55
C ILE A 287 14.40 -17.42 -19.02
N LEU A 288 14.07 -17.64 -20.30
CA LEU A 288 13.90 -19.00 -20.86
C LEU A 288 15.17 -19.86 -20.72
N LYS A 289 16.35 -19.27 -20.93
CA LYS A 289 17.62 -19.97 -20.70
C LYS A 289 17.81 -20.31 -19.23
N GLN A 290 17.48 -19.38 -18.33
CA GLN A 290 17.57 -19.60 -16.89
C GLN A 290 16.61 -20.70 -16.40
N THR A 291 15.35 -20.69 -16.85
CA THR A 291 14.35 -21.72 -16.48
C THR A 291 14.73 -23.09 -17.01
N GLN A 292 15.25 -23.17 -18.24
CA GLN A 292 15.79 -24.42 -18.80
C GLN A 292 17.00 -24.94 -18.00
N ALA A 293 17.93 -24.07 -17.61
CA ALA A 293 19.08 -24.44 -16.78
C ALA A 293 18.67 -24.92 -15.38
N LEU A 294 17.56 -24.39 -14.84
CA LEU A 294 16.96 -24.83 -13.57
C LEU A 294 16.11 -26.10 -13.70
N GLY A 295 15.94 -26.65 -14.91
CA GLY A 295 15.19 -27.88 -15.17
C GLY A 295 13.67 -27.70 -15.16
N TYR A 296 13.14 -26.48 -15.41
CA TYR A 296 11.71 -26.29 -15.54
C TYR A 296 11.21 -26.90 -16.85
N GLU A 297 10.25 -27.82 -16.73
CA GLU A 297 9.75 -28.62 -17.86
C GLU A 297 8.83 -27.83 -18.79
N ASP A 298 8.01 -26.93 -18.24
CA ASP A 298 7.03 -26.15 -19.01
C ASP A 298 7.47 -24.70 -19.23
N ASN A 299 7.92 -24.40 -20.44
CA ASN A 299 8.25 -23.04 -20.87
C ASN A 299 7.10 -22.34 -21.62
N SER A 300 5.92 -22.97 -21.73
CA SER A 300 4.75 -22.44 -22.45
C SER A 300 4.22 -21.13 -21.87
N TRP A 301 4.57 -20.81 -20.61
CA TRP A 301 4.25 -19.53 -19.96
C TRP A 301 4.64 -18.33 -20.83
N ALA A 302 5.79 -18.37 -21.51
CA ALA A 302 6.29 -17.25 -22.30
C ALA A 302 5.45 -17.01 -23.55
N VAL A 303 4.93 -18.08 -24.17
CA VAL A 303 3.99 -17.99 -25.30
C VAL A 303 2.63 -17.49 -24.81
N ARG A 304 2.13 -18.02 -23.69
CA ARG A 304 0.83 -17.63 -23.13
C ARG A 304 0.79 -16.18 -22.63
N LEU A 305 1.91 -15.63 -22.16
CA LEU A 305 2.06 -14.21 -21.84
C LEU A 305 2.32 -13.32 -23.08
N GLY A 306 2.47 -13.92 -24.27
CA GLY A 306 2.78 -13.18 -25.49
C GLY A 306 4.18 -12.55 -25.52
N LEU A 307 5.13 -13.12 -24.76
CA LEU A 307 6.53 -12.67 -24.76
C LEU A 307 7.29 -13.19 -25.98
N VAL A 308 6.94 -14.40 -26.43
CA VAL A 308 7.49 -15.04 -27.63
C VAL A 308 6.35 -15.68 -28.43
N THR A 309 6.52 -15.77 -29.76
CA THR A 309 5.52 -16.40 -30.64
C THR A 309 5.61 -17.91 -30.63
N GLU A 310 6.83 -18.44 -30.60
CA GLU A 310 7.11 -19.88 -30.60
C GLU A 310 8.37 -20.14 -29.76
N ILE A 311 8.37 -21.26 -29.02
CA ILE A 311 9.55 -21.76 -28.34
C ILE A 311 10.25 -22.68 -29.32
N LYS A 312 11.46 -22.32 -29.77
CA LYS A 312 12.28 -23.24 -30.56
C LYS A 312 12.65 -24.42 -29.67
N GLN A 313 11.97 -25.54 -29.83
CA GLN A 313 12.45 -26.81 -29.31
C GLN A 313 13.74 -27.13 -30.05
N ASP A 314 14.85 -27.16 -29.32
CA ASP A 314 16.09 -27.69 -29.86
C ASP A 314 15.82 -29.17 -30.14
N LYS A 315 15.57 -29.52 -31.41
CA LYS A 315 15.47 -30.90 -31.84
C LYS A 315 16.83 -31.52 -31.52
N LYS A 316 16.93 -32.24 -30.40
CA LYS A 316 17.94 -33.28 -30.29
C LYS A 316 17.71 -34.19 -31.47
N ASP A 317 18.62 -34.13 -32.43
CA ASP A 317 18.70 -35.08 -33.54
C ASP A 317 18.70 -36.48 -32.95
N VAL A 318 17.52 -37.11 -32.91
CA VAL A 318 17.41 -38.56 -32.80
C VAL A 318 17.78 -39.10 -34.19
N LYS A 319 19.06 -38.97 -34.54
CA LYS A 319 19.72 -39.87 -35.47
C LYS A 319 20.19 -41.07 -34.66
N SER A 320 19.26 -41.98 -34.37
CA SER A 320 19.57 -43.39 -34.13
C SER A 320 18.88 -44.15 -35.25
N VAL A 321 19.57 -44.42 -36.37
CA VAL A 321 20.38 -45.66 -36.52
C VAL A 321 19.54 -46.85 -36.09
N ILE A 322 18.77 -47.43 -37.01
CA ILE A 322 18.68 -48.88 -37.17
C ILE A 322 18.60 -49.16 -38.68
N LEU A 323 19.50 -50.04 -39.10
CA LEU A 323 19.67 -50.66 -40.41
C LEU A 323 18.43 -51.41 -40.88
#